data_AF-A0A6J1PSV4-F1
#
_entry.id   AF-A0A6J1PSV4-F1
#
_cell.length_a   1.000
_cell.length_b   1.000
_cell.length_c   1.000
_cell.angle_alpha   90.00
_cell.angle_beta   90.00
_cell.angle_gamma   90.00
#
_symmetry.space_group_name_H-M   'P 1'
#
loop_
_entity.id
_entity.type
_entity.pdbx_description
1 polymer ?
#
loop_
_entity_poly.entity_id
_entity_poly.type
_entity_poly.pdbx_seq_one_letter_code
_entity_poly.pdbx_strand_id
1 'polypeptide(L)'
;MLLELNPDVTGDYIDEEPEQILSNSPDFFNSFTVVVATALTEKTLILLSKRLWELNIPLLVCRSLGFIAYMRIQVKEHTVVETHPDNETSDLRLDRPFDSLKKHIDSINLDEMSFKDHCHVPYLIILYKYLEKWISVHGALPKTYKEKQQLRDMIKTGMRRDEHDSSNSEENFEEAMKAVNKCIRVSDIPDSVINILNDDRCVNLRAKSSSFWIIAKAVRDFIDNEGRGLLPLKGNLPDMTADTEKYIALQQIYHKQASADAEAVWRRTLQLLRQLGRSSDSISEKEVKLFCRHAANIYVEKGSCIADEYDPKVFDTNIIVQNLENPESMMIYYVMLRGVDKFQAEYNSYPGEFDDQVEPDIVKLKTCLTKLLSEWGCGPLAKDDYVHELCRFGGAELHSISAFLGGLAAQETIKLITNQYKPVHNTFIYDAATSYSGTFSF
;
A
#
# COMPACT_ATOMS: atom_id res chain seq x y z
N MET A 1 6.85 13.08 31.62
CA MET A 1 5.55 12.83 30.97
C MET A 1 5.61 11.80 29.86
N LEU A 2 6.26 12.02 28.69
CA LEU A 2 6.25 11.01 27.60
C LEU A 2 6.88 9.66 28.00
N LEU A 3 8.00 9.68 28.73
CA LEU A 3 8.67 8.46 29.21
C LEU A 3 7.88 7.68 30.28
N GLU A 4 6.85 8.29 30.87
CA GLU A 4 5.98 7.58 31.83
C GLU A 4 4.98 6.66 31.11
N LEU A 5 4.78 6.83 29.80
CA LEU A 5 3.83 6.02 29.02
C LEU A 5 4.31 4.58 28.81
N ASN A 6 5.62 4.37 28.67
CA ASN A 6 6.18 3.05 28.47
C ASN A 6 7.63 2.96 28.99
N PRO A 7 7.90 2.15 30.04
CA PRO A 7 9.24 2.01 30.62
C PRO A 7 10.24 1.31 29.69
N ASP A 8 9.78 0.59 28.66
CA ASP A 8 10.66 -0.07 27.69
C ASP A 8 11.20 0.90 26.62
N VAL A 9 10.73 2.16 26.61
CA VAL A 9 11.16 3.18 25.65
C VAL A 9 12.23 4.07 26.29
N THR A 10 13.42 4.08 25.69
CA THR A 10 14.47 5.05 26.00
C THR A 10 14.24 6.31 25.17
N GLY A 11 14.09 7.46 25.82
CA GLY A 11 14.04 8.75 25.13
C GLY A 11 15.09 9.72 25.64
N ASP A 12 15.41 10.67 24.79
CA ASP A 12 16.42 11.69 24.98
C ASP A 12 15.93 13.00 24.35
N TYR A 13 16.57 14.13 24.66
CA TYR A 13 16.23 15.42 24.08
C TYR A 13 17.45 16.31 23.91
N ILE A 14 17.36 17.25 22.97
CA ILE A 14 18.36 18.29 22.74
C ILE A 14 17.65 19.63 22.81
N ASP A 15 18.22 20.55 23.60
CA ASP A 15 17.73 21.91 23.77
C ASP A 15 18.45 22.85 22.78
N GLU A 16 18.28 22.58 21.48
CA GLU A 16 18.83 23.38 20.38
C GLU A 16 17.79 23.53 19.27
N GLU A 17 17.82 24.68 18.58
CA GLU A 17 16.97 24.89 17.41
C GLU A 17 17.43 24.01 16.22
N PRO A 18 16.52 23.49 15.38
CA PRO A 18 16.86 22.63 14.25
C PRO A 18 17.89 23.26 13.29
N GLU A 19 17.87 24.57 13.11
CA GLU A 19 18.81 25.35 12.29
C GLU A 19 20.25 25.27 12.84
N GLN A 20 20.39 25.27 14.18
CA GLN A 20 21.69 25.16 14.85
C GLN A 20 22.22 23.73 14.71
N ILE A 21 21.35 22.74 14.89
CA ILE A 21 21.72 21.32 14.71
C ILE A 21 22.16 21.06 13.25
N LEU A 22 21.41 21.57 12.27
CA LEU A 22 21.73 21.41 10.85
C LEU A 22 23.06 22.09 10.45
N SER A 23 23.44 23.17 11.12
CA SER A 23 24.68 23.91 10.83
C SER A 23 25.90 23.36 11.59
N ASN A 24 25.73 22.99 12.86
CA ASN A 24 26.83 22.56 13.72
C ASN A 24 27.10 21.05 13.64
N SER A 25 26.05 20.25 13.42
CA SER A 25 26.08 18.79 13.55
C SER A 25 25.34 18.10 12.38
N PRO A 26 25.88 18.17 11.15
CA PRO A 26 25.20 17.66 9.95
C PRO A 26 24.98 16.14 9.95
N ASP A 27 25.72 15.40 10.76
CA ASP A 27 25.62 13.94 10.90
C ASP A 27 24.65 13.50 12.00
N PHE A 28 24.08 14.45 12.77
CA PHE A 28 23.15 14.16 13.85
C PHE A 28 21.99 13.27 13.39
N PHE A 29 21.46 13.53 12.19
CA PHE A 29 20.30 12.80 11.70
C PHE A 29 20.60 11.34 11.28
N ASN A 30 21.87 10.95 11.13
CA ASN A 30 22.27 9.63 10.64
C ASN A 30 21.85 8.49 11.58
N SER A 31 21.58 8.78 12.86
CA SER A 31 21.20 7.78 13.86
C SER A 31 19.71 7.43 13.84
N PHE A 32 18.87 8.18 13.13
CA PHE A 32 17.42 7.98 13.16
C PHE A 32 16.92 7.14 11.99
N THR A 33 15.97 6.25 12.27
CA THR A 33 15.28 5.46 11.23
C THR A 33 14.27 6.30 10.47
N VAL A 34 13.55 7.20 11.15
CA VAL A 34 12.55 8.13 10.60
C VAL A 34 12.66 9.43 11.38
N VAL A 35 12.54 10.57 10.69
CA VAL A 35 12.47 11.90 11.32
C VAL A 35 11.05 12.44 11.18
N VAL A 36 10.44 12.83 12.29
CA VAL A 36 9.13 13.50 12.31
C VAL A 36 9.36 14.97 12.65
N ALA A 37 8.95 15.85 11.75
CA ALA A 37 9.09 17.30 11.89
C ALA A 37 7.72 17.95 12.05
N THR A 38 7.55 18.73 13.11
CA THR A 38 6.30 19.46 13.41
C THR A 38 6.54 20.96 13.42
N ALA A 39 5.61 21.73 12.86
CA ALA A 39 5.59 23.20 12.94
C ALA A 39 6.90 23.91 12.52
N LEU A 40 7.62 23.36 11.53
CA LEU A 40 8.84 23.99 11.01
C LEU A 40 8.53 25.15 10.05
N THR A 41 9.42 26.14 10.03
CA THR A 41 9.40 27.22 9.03
C THR A 41 9.86 26.71 7.66
N GLU A 42 9.44 27.39 6.58
CA GLU A 42 9.81 27.03 5.19
C GLU A 42 11.34 26.88 5.03
N LYS A 43 12.13 27.83 5.54
CA LYS A 43 13.59 27.84 5.38
C LYS A 43 14.22 26.57 5.97
N THR A 44 13.77 26.18 7.15
CA THR A 44 14.34 25.07 7.92
C THR A 44 13.87 23.74 7.38
N LEU A 45 12.61 23.66 6.97
CA LEU A 45 12.05 22.50 6.29
C LEU A 45 12.81 22.18 5.00
N ILE A 46 13.10 23.17 4.15
CA ILE A 46 13.83 22.96 2.90
C ILE A 46 15.24 22.40 3.18
N LEU A 47 15.95 22.96 4.16
CA LEU A 47 17.30 22.51 4.52
C LEU A 47 17.29 21.07 5.06
N LEU A 48 16.36 20.78 5.99
CA LEU A 48 16.20 19.45 6.57
C LEU A 48 15.82 18.42 5.49
N SER A 49 14.87 18.75 4.63
CA SER A 49 14.39 17.92 3.53
C SER A 49 15.54 17.49 2.62
N LYS A 50 16.37 18.42 2.13
CA LYS A 50 17.51 18.09 1.27
C LYS A 50 18.50 17.17 1.96
N ARG A 51 18.82 17.45 3.22
CA ARG A 51 19.79 16.67 3.99
C ARG A 51 19.30 15.23 4.19
N LEU A 52 18.06 15.04 4.64
CA LEU A 52 17.49 13.71 4.85
C LEU A 52 17.28 12.95 3.53
N TRP A 53 16.98 13.68 2.45
CA TRP A 53 16.92 13.10 1.11
C TRP A 53 18.27 12.50 0.71
N GLU A 54 19.38 13.25 0.83
CA GLU A 54 20.73 12.76 0.54
C GLU A 54 21.09 11.52 1.36
N LEU A 55 20.75 11.54 2.65
CA LEU A 55 21.00 10.44 3.60
C LEU A 55 20.07 9.23 3.40
N ASN A 56 19.03 9.35 2.56
CA ASN A 56 18.00 8.34 2.37
C ASN A 56 17.22 7.99 3.65
N ILE A 57 16.95 9.00 4.48
CA ILE A 57 16.18 8.87 5.72
C ILE A 57 14.76 9.41 5.46
N PRO A 58 13.70 8.63 5.76
CA PRO A 58 12.32 9.08 5.65
C PRO A 58 12.06 10.30 6.54
N LEU A 59 11.38 11.30 5.98
CA LEU A 59 10.94 12.50 6.68
C LEU A 59 9.41 12.60 6.63
N LEU A 60 8.78 12.71 7.79
CA LEU A 60 7.36 12.98 7.95
C LEU A 60 7.18 14.41 8.46
N VAL A 61 6.52 15.27 7.69
CA VAL A 61 6.22 16.65 8.10
C VAL A 61 4.77 16.74 8.47
N CYS A 62 4.49 17.24 9.67
CA CYS A 62 3.16 17.40 10.22
C CYS A 62 2.92 18.86 10.59
N ARG A 63 1.75 19.39 10.23
CA ARG A 63 1.34 20.75 10.61
C ARG A 63 -0.14 20.78 10.93
N SER A 64 -0.49 21.35 12.08
CA SER A 64 -1.85 21.72 12.41
C SER A 64 -1.97 23.24 12.39
N LEU A 65 -3.02 23.76 11.75
CA LEU A 65 -3.31 25.19 11.69
C LEU A 65 -4.83 25.39 11.69
N GLY A 66 -5.38 25.88 12.80
CA GLY A 66 -6.81 25.98 13.03
C GLY A 66 -7.50 24.63 12.86
N PHE A 67 -8.41 24.53 11.89
CA PHE A 67 -9.11 23.29 11.54
C PHE A 67 -8.40 22.42 10.50
N ILE A 68 -7.22 22.83 10.03
CA ILE A 68 -6.46 22.13 9.00
C ILE A 68 -5.43 21.22 9.66
N ALA A 69 -5.36 19.96 9.21
CA ALA A 69 -4.25 19.07 9.46
C ALA A 69 -3.56 18.70 8.14
N TYR A 70 -2.25 18.86 8.11
CA TYR A 70 -1.39 18.58 6.97
C TYR A 70 -0.32 17.57 7.35
N MET A 71 -0.11 16.59 6.47
CA MET A 71 0.94 15.60 6.61
C MET A 71 1.62 15.36 5.26
N ARG A 72 2.95 15.26 5.26
CA ARG A 72 3.75 15.06 4.06
C ARG A 72 4.86 14.03 4.29
N ILE A 73 4.86 12.96 3.48
CA ILE A 73 5.81 11.85 3.58
C ILE A 73 6.88 11.93 2.48
N GLN A 74 8.10 12.28 2.86
CA GLN A 74 9.25 12.24 1.98
C GLN A 74 10.01 10.92 2.13
N VAL A 75 10.03 10.13 1.06
CA VAL A 75 10.86 8.93 0.95
C VAL A 75 11.35 8.77 -0.49
N LYS A 76 12.62 8.42 -0.69
CA LYS A 76 13.15 8.17 -2.04
C LYS A 76 12.55 6.91 -2.66
N GLU A 77 12.57 5.83 -1.88
CA GLU A 77 12.03 4.54 -2.25
C GLU A 77 11.64 3.82 -0.96
N HIS A 78 10.40 3.34 -0.89
CA HIS A 78 9.92 2.50 0.20
C HIS A 78 9.35 1.21 -0.38
N THR A 79 9.89 0.07 0.06
CA THR A 79 9.54 -1.26 -0.45
C THR A 79 8.80 -2.04 0.61
N VAL A 80 7.61 -2.53 0.29
CA VAL A 80 6.72 -3.24 1.22
C VAL A 80 6.41 -4.62 0.67
N VAL A 81 6.62 -5.64 1.49
CA VAL A 81 6.26 -7.03 1.19
C VAL A 81 4.89 -7.35 1.79
N GLU A 82 4.70 -7.07 3.07
CA GLU A 82 3.46 -7.34 3.80
C GLU A 82 2.50 -6.16 3.70
N THR A 83 1.82 -6.02 2.57
CA THR A 83 0.89 -4.90 2.34
C THR A 83 -0.47 -5.04 3.01
N HIS A 84 -0.80 -6.22 3.55
CA HIS A 84 -2.07 -6.53 4.23
C HIS A 84 -3.32 -5.98 3.51
N PRO A 85 -3.63 -6.45 2.28
CA PRO A 85 -4.81 -5.98 1.57
C PRO A 85 -6.11 -6.41 2.26
N ASP A 86 -7.09 -5.51 2.35
CA ASP A 86 -8.38 -5.77 3.00
C ASP A 86 -9.16 -6.93 2.37
N ASN A 87 -9.07 -7.06 1.04
CA ASN A 87 -9.71 -8.13 0.28
C ASN A 87 -8.66 -9.00 -0.39
N GLU A 88 -8.36 -10.14 0.21
CA GLU A 88 -7.46 -11.13 -0.38
C GLU A 88 -8.18 -12.00 -1.41
N THR A 89 -7.62 -12.09 -2.62
CA THR A 89 -8.00 -13.12 -3.60
C THR A 89 -7.27 -14.41 -3.31
N SER A 90 -8.00 -15.52 -3.20
CA SER A 90 -7.41 -16.84 -2.99
C SER A 90 -6.71 -17.35 -4.26
N ASP A 91 -5.46 -17.77 -4.12
CA ASP A 91 -4.67 -18.35 -5.21
C ASP A 91 -4.94 -19.85 -5.34
N LEU A 92 -6.06 -20.19 -5.99
CA LEU A 92 -6.54 -21.59 -6.10
C LEU A 92 -6.03 -22.33 -7.35
N ARG A 93 -5.41 -21.63 -8.32
CA ARG A 93 -4.87 -22.23 -9.56
C ARG A 93 -5.81 -23.21 -10.29
N LEU A 94 -7.12 -22.97 -10.27
CA LEU A 94 -8.10 -23.89 -10.88
C LEU A 94 -8.04 -23.90 -12.41
N ASP A 95 -7.60 -22.80 -13.01
CA ASP A 95 -7.38 -22.68 -14.45
C ASP A 95 -6.10 -23.37 -14.91
N ARG A 96 -5.06 -23.38 -14.06
CA ARG A 96 -3.74 -23.98 -14.33
C ARG A 96 -3.29 -24.80 -13.11
N PRO A 97 -3.92 -25.96 -12.86
CA PRO A 97 -3.60 -26.78 -11.70
C PRO A 97 -2.18 -27.36 -11.84
N PHE A 98 -1.44 -27.36 -10.73
CA PHE A 98 -0.15 -28.03 -10.65
C PHE A 98 -0.35 -29.55 -10.53
N ASP A 99 0.69 -30.32 -10.87
CA ASP A 99 0.57 -31.77 -11.11
C ASP A 99 0.02 -32.54 -9.90
N SER A 100 0.41 -32.19 -8.67
CA SER A 100 -0.11 -32.84 -7.46
C SER A 100 -1.56 -32.49 -7.16
N LEU A 101 -1.99 -31.26 -7.45
CA LEU A 101 -3.39 -30.85 -7.31
C LEU A 101 -4.26 -31.62 -8.30
N LYS A 102 -3.84 -31.67 -9.56
CA LYS A 102 -4.55 -32.41 -10.61
C LYS A 102 -4.69 -33.90 -10.25
N LYS A 103 -3.60 -34.56 -9.85
CA LYS A 103 -3.63 -35.97 -9.39
C LYS A 103 -4.61 -36.21 -8.24
N HIS A 104 -4.65 -35.29 -7.28
CA HIS A 104 -5.58 -35.41 -6.15
C HIS A 104 -7.03 -35.26 -6.60
N ILE A 105 -7.33 -34.27 -7.44
CA ILE A 105 -8.69 -34.07 -7.94
C ILE A 105 -9.12 -35.26 -8.82
N ASP A 106 -8.24 -35.76 -9.68
CA ASP A 106 -8.50 -36.92 -10.55
C ASP A 106 -8.81 -38.19 -9.75
N SER A 107 -8.20 -38.36 -8.57
CA SER A 107 -8.46 -39.52 -7.69
C SER A 107 -9.86 -39.55 -7.07
N ILE A 108 -10.59 -38.43 -7.11
CA ILE A 108 -11.91 -38.29 -6.49
C ILE A 108 -12.99 -38.46 -7.56
N ASN A 109 -13.82 -39.50 -7.41
CA ASN A 109 -14.97 -39.76 -8.26
C ASN A 109 -16.26 -39.34 -7.56
N LEU A 110 -16.84 -38.20 -7.95
CA LEU A 110 -18.06 -37.67 -7.34
C LEU A 110 -19.29 -38.56 -7.55
N ASP A 111 -19.31 -39.40 -8.59
CA ASP A 111 -20.49 -40.18 -8.96
C ASP A 111 -20.62 -41.47 -8.10
N GLU A 112 -19.50 -42.04 -7.66
CA GLU A 112 -19.45 -43.31 -6.91
C GLU A 112 -19.44 -43.13 -5.38
N MET A 113 -19.43 -41.90 -4.87
CA MET A 113 -19.36 -41.61 -3.44
C MET A 113 -20.69 -41.86 -2.71
N SER A 114 -20.61 -42.17 -1.41
CA SER A 114 -21.77 -42.18 -0.52
C SER A 114 -22.36 -40.77 -0.38
N PHE A 115 -23.65 -40.64 -0.04
CA PHE A 115 -24.27 -39.32 0.18
C PHE A 115 -23.53 -38.51 1.25
N LYS A 116 -23.19 -39.14 2.38
CA LYS A 116 -22.42 -38.50 3.45
C LYS A 116 -21.06 -37.99 2.95
N ASP A 117 -20.34 -38.80 2.17
CA ASP A 117 -19.04 -38.40 1.65
C ASP A 117 -19.12 -37.28 0.63
N HIS A 118 -20.21 -37.25 -0.15
CA HIS A 118 -20.52 -36.26 -1.18
C HIS A 118 -20.82 -34.88 -0.57
N CYS A 119 -21.60 -34.80 0.50
CA CYS A 119 -21.90 -33.57 1.24
C CYS A 119 -20.68 -32.92 1.92
N HIS A 120 -19.61 -33.70 2.12
CA HIS A 120 -18.38 -33.26 2.80
C HIS A 120 -17.17 -33.16 1.86
N VAL A 121 -17.41 -33.06 0.54
CA VAL A 121 -16.35 -32.76 -0.42
C VAL A 121 -16.05 -31.26 -0.42
N PRO A 122 -14.77 -30.85 -0.29
CA PRO A 122 -14.34 -29.47 -0.50
C PRO A 122 -14.94 -28.82 -1.76
N TYR A 123 -15.53 -27.63 -1.63
CA TYR A 123 -16.12 -26.92 -2.77
C TYR A 123 -15.13 -26.71 -3.93
N LEU A 124 -13.84 -26.61 -3.61
CA LEU A 124 -12.76 -26.47 -4.59
C LEU A 124 -12.71 -27.64 -5.58
N ILE A 125 -12.88 -28.87 -5.08
CA ILE A 125 -12.89 -30.09 -5.90
C ILE A 125 -14.12 -30.10 -6.80
N ILE A 126 -15.28 -29.74 -6.24
CA ILE A 126 -16.55 -29.61 -6.97
C ILE A 126 -16.36 -28.60 -8.12
N LEU A 127 -15.88 -27.39 -7.81
CA LEU A 127 -15.62 -26.35 -8.79
C LEU A 127 -14.75 -26.85 -9.93
N TYR A 128 -13.62 -27.50 -9.63
CA TYR A 128 -12.70 -27.98 -10.66
C TYR A 128 -13.33 -29.07 -11.53
N LYS A 129 -14.03 -30.06 -10.97
CA LYS A 129 -14.68 -31.13 -11.74
C LYS A 129 -15.71 -30.59 -12.73
N TYR A 130 -16.54 -29.63 -12.31
CA TYR A 130 -17.50 -28.98 -13.21
C TYR A 130 -16.83 -28.02 -14.19
N LEU A 131 -15.73 -27.37 -13.80
CA LEU A 131 -14.91 -26.54 -14.68
C LEU A 131 -14.25 -27.37 -15.80
N GLU A 132 -13.75 -28.56 -15.49
CA GLU A 132 -13.20 -29.48 -16.48
C GLU A 132 -14.27 -29.95 -17.48
N LYS A 133 -15.46 -30.32 -16.99
CA LYS A 133 -16.62 -30.62 -17.85
C LYS A 133 -16.97 -29.43 -18.75
N TRP A 134 -16.99 -28.22 -18.21
CA TRP A 134 -17.24 -26.99 -18.97
C TRP A 134 -16.20 -26.77 -20.08
N ILE A 135 -14.91 -26.87 -19.75
CA ILE A 135 -13.81 -26.69 -20.70
C ILE A 135 -13.86 -27.75 -21.80
N SER A 136 -14.25 -29.00 -21.47
CA SER A 136 -14.35 -30.06 -22.48
C SER A 136 -15.43 -29.77 -23.55
N VAL A 137 -16.49 -29.04 -23.18
CA VAL A 137 -17.60 -28.68 -24.08
C VAL A 137 -17.33 -27.37 -24.83
N HIS A 138 -16.81 -26.35 -24.15
CA HIS A 138 -16.70 -24.98 -24.67
C HIS A 138 -15.28 -24.57 -25.09
N GLY A 139 -14.26 -25.36 -24.74
CA GLY A 139 -12.85 -25.10 -25.04
C GLY A 139 -12.20 -23.94 -24.27
N ALA A 140 -12.93 -23.22 -23.42
CA ALA A 140 -12.45 -22.05 -22.68
C ALA A 140 -13.11 -21.89 -21.32
N LEU A 141 -12.48 -21.10 -20.44
CA LEU A 141 -13.02 -20.70 -19.13
C LEU A 141 -14.24 -19.77 -19.28
N PRO A 142 -15.23 -19.84 -18.38
CA PRO A 142 -16.39 -18.95 -18.41
C PRO A 142 -15.99 -17.52 -18.03
N LYS A 143 -16.19 -16.59 -18.96
CA LYS A 143 -15.85 -15.17 -18.83
C LYS A 143 -17.08 -14.33 -18.52
N THR A 144 -18.17 -14.52 -19.27
CA THR A 144 -19.35 -13.67 -19.17
C THR A 144 -20.23 -14.06 -17.98
N TYR A 145 -21.03 -13.11 -17.48
CA TYR A 145 -22.01 -13.41 -16.42
C TYR A 145 -22.95 -14.55 -16.81
N LYS A 146 -23.35 -14.62 -18.09
CA LYS A 146 -24.20 -15.69 -18.63
C LYS A 146 -23.51 -17.05 -18.57
N GLU A 147 -22.25 -17.14 -18.98
CA GLU A 147 -21.47 -18.39 -18.91
C GLU A 147 -21.25 -18.82 -17.46
N LYS A 148 -20.92 -17.89 -16.56
CA LYS A 148 -20.79 -18.18 -15.13
C LYS A 148 -22.11 -18.65 -14.52
N GLN A 149 -23.24 -18.12 -14.99
CA GLN A 149 -24.56 -18.59 -14.57
C GLN A 149 -24.83 -20.01 -15.07
N GLN A 150 -24.50 -20.32 -16.32
CA GLN A 150 -24.63 -21.69 -16.85
C GLN A 150 -23.76 -22.69 -16.08
N LEU A 151 -22.53 -22.30 -15.70
CA LEU A 151 -21.68 -23.15 -14.86
C LEU A 151 -22.29 -23.39 -13.48
N ARG A 152 -22.92 -22.37 -12.87
CA ARG A 152 -23.65 -22.56 -11.60
C ARG A 152 -24.81 -23.52 -11.76
N ASP A 153 -25.56 -23.42 -12.86
CA ASP A 153 -26.66 -24.31 -13.14
C ASP A 153 -26.15 -25.75 -13.34
N MET A 154 -24.99 -25.94 -13.99
CA MET A 154 -24.32 -27.25 -14.09
C MET A 154 -23.95 -27.81 -12.71
N ILE A 155 -23.33 -27.00 -11.84
CA ILE A 155 -23.00 -27.42 -10.46
C ILE A 155 -24.28 -27.80 -9.70
N LYS A 156 -25.36 -27.04 -9.87
CA LYS A 156 -26.66 -27.30 -9.23
C LYS A 156 -27.28 -28.63 -9.66
N THR A 157 -27.10 -29.05 -10.92
CA THR A 157 -27.56 -30.39 -11.37
C THR A 157 -26.79 -31.55 -10.72
N GLY A 158 -25.62 -31.27 -10.16
CA GLY A 158 -24.81 -32.22 -9.41
C GLY A 158 -25.27 -32.49 -7.98
N MET A 159 -26.15 -31.66 -7.44
CA MET A 159 -26.65 -31.82 -6.07
C MET A 159 -27.51 -33.07 -5.94
N ARG A 160 -27.17 -33.93 -4.98
CA ARG A 160 -27.96 -35.11 -4.61
C ARG A 160 -29.03 -34.68 -3.61
N ARG A 161 -30.19 -35.33 -3.68
CA ARG A 161 -31.27 -35.15 -2.69
C ARG A 161 -31.41 -36.42 -1.88
N ASP A 162 -31.57 -36.27 -0.58
CA ASP A 162 -31.96 -37.38 0.28
C ASP A 162 -33.44 -37.71 0.02
N GLU A 163 -33.76 -39.00 -0.11
CA GLU A 163 -35.14 -39.49 -0.30
C GLU A 163 -36.01 -39.21 0.93
N HIS A 164 -35.39 -39.00 2.10
CA HIS A 164 -36.06 -38.76 3.38
C HIS A 164 -36.15 -37.29 3.80
N ASP A 165 -35.45 -36.37 3.14
CA ASP A 165 -35.47 -34.95 3.49
C ASP A 165 -35.36 -34.05 2.24
N SER A 166 -36.52 -33.58 1.78
CA SER A 166 -36.64 -32.69 0.63
C SER A 166 -36.05 -31.29 0.87
N SER A 167 -35.67 -30.98 2.12
CA SER A 167 -35.14 -29.68 2.54
C SER A 167 -33.63 -29.63 2.69
N ASN A 168 -32.96 -30.79 2.64
CA ASN A 168 -31.53 -30.89 2.88
C ASN A 168 -30.74 -30.40 1.65
N SER A 169 -30.20 -29.19 1.72
CA SER A 169 -29.33 -28.63 0.68
C SER A 169 -27.86 -28.95 0.98
N GLU A 170 -27.12 -29.37 -0.04
CA GLU A 170 -25.69 -29.64 0.10
C GLU A 170 -24.90 -28.33 0.20
N GLU A 171 -24.56 -27.94 1.42
CA GLU A 171 -23.87 -26.67 1.71
C GLU A 171 -22.58 -26.49 0.89
N ASN A 172 -21.79 -27.54 0.72
CA ASN A 172 -20.55 -27.50 -0.08
C ASN A 172 -20.81 -27.19 -1.57
N PHE A 173 -21.92 -27.65 -2.15
CA PHE A 173 -22.31 -27.28 -3.52
C PHE A 173 -22.85 -25.84 -3.59
N GLU A 174 -23.55 -25.36 -2.56
CA GLU A 174 -23.95 -23.96 -2.46
C GLU A 174 -22.73 -23.03 -2.36
N GLU A 175 -21.72 -23.41 -1.56
CA GLU A 175 -20.44 -22.73 -1.48
C GLU A 175 -19.75 -22.69 -2.84
N ALA A 176 -19.70 -23.82 -3.56
CA ALA A 176 -19.14 -23.87 -4.91
C ALA A 176 -19.84 -22.88 -5.85
N MET A 177 -21.18 -22.85 -5.86
CA MET A 177 -21.95 -21.91 -6.69
C MET A 177 -21.67 -20.43 -6.36
N LYS A 178 -21.54 -20.10 -5.07
CA LYS A 178 -21.18 -18.76 -4.59
C LYS A 178 -19.74 -18.40 -5.01
N ALA A 179 -18.83 -19.37 -4.93
CA ALA A 179 -17.41 -19.22 -5.23
C ALA A 179 -17.10 -19.03 -6.72
N VAL A 180 -17.97 -19.46 -7.66
CA VAL A 180 -17.80 -19.28 -9.13
C VAL A 180 -17.37 -17.85 -9.51
N ASN A 181 -17.97 -16.82 -8.93
CA ASN A 181 -17.65 -15.43 -9.28
C ASN A 181 -16.28 -14.96 -8.79
N LYS A 182 -15.84 -15.50 -7.64
CA LYS A 182 -14.59 -15.10 -7.00
C LYS A 182 -13.41 -15.91 -7.52
N CYS A 183 -13.58 -17.23 -7.61
CA CYS A 183 -12.50 -18.19 -7.82
C CYS A 183 -12.23 -18.51 -9.30
N ILE A 184 -13.21 -18.37 -10.19
CA ILE A 184 -13.02 -18.68 -11.61
C ILE A 184 -12.56 -17.43 -12.35
N ARG A 185 -11.23 -17.31 -12.39
CA ARG A 185 -10.47 -16.25 -13.04
C ARG A 185 -9.23 -16.88 -13.67
N VAL A 186 -8.64 -16.17 -14.64
CA VAL A 186 -7.33 -16.54 -15.16
C VAL A 186 -6.30 -16.22 -14.09
N SER A 187 -5.40 -17.16 -13.82
CA SER A 187 -4.24 -16.92 -12.97
C SER A 187 -3.26 -16.06 -13.76
N ASP A 188 -3.19 -14.77 -13.40
CA ASP A 188 -2.30 -13.79 -14.02
C ASP A 188 -1.55 -13.01 -12.93
N ILE A 189 -0.43 -12.38 -13.31
CA ILE A 189 0.39 -11.55 -12.43
C ILE A 189 -0.21 -10.13 -12.43
N PRO A 190 -0.46 -9.50 -11.27
CA PRO A 190 -0.97 -8.13 -11.23
C PRO A 190 -0.03 -7.14 -11.91
N ASP A 191 -0.57 -6.17 -12.66
CA ASP A 191 0.22 -5.17 -13.40
C ASP A 191 1.19 -4.39 -12.49
N SER A 192 0.77 -4.10 -11.25
CA SER A 192 1.62 -3.46 -10.25
C SER A 192 2.88 -4.27 -9.95
N VAL A 193 2.76 -5.60 -9.89
CA VAL A 193 3.89 -6.51 -9.65
C VAL A 193 4.74 -6.63 -10.92
N ILE A 194 4.12 -6.72 -12.10
CA ILE A 194 4.84 -6.74 -13.39
C ILE A 194 5.73 -5.49 -13.52
N ASN A 195 5.20 -4.31 -13.18
CA ASN A 195 5.95 -3.06 -13.23
C ASN A 195 7.17 -3.09 -12.29
N ILE A 196 7.03 -3.67 -11.10
CA ILE A 196 8.15 -3.85 -10.15
C ILE A 196 9.18 -4.83 -10.72
N LEU A 197 8.75 -5.98 -11.27
CA LEU A 197 9.66 -7.00 -11.81
C LEU A 197 10.42 -6.52 -13.07
N ASN A 198 9.85 -5.57 -13.80
CA ASN A 198 10.45 -4.94 -14.98
C ASN A 198 11.23 -3.66 -14.68
N ASP A 199 11.27 -3.18 -13.43
CA ASP A 199 12.04 -2.01 -13.03
C ASP A 199 13.55 -2.26 -13.25
N ASP A 200 14.28 -1.21 -13.64
CA ASP A 200 15.74 -1.26 -13.84
C ASP A 200 16.47 -1.81 -12.61
N ARG A 201 15.99 -1.49 -11.40
CA ARG A 201 16.59 -1.99 -10.14
C ARG A 201 16.41 -3.48 -9.93
N CYS A 202 15.37 -4.08 -10.51
CA CYS A 202 15.15 -5.51 -10.53
C CYS A 202 15.98 -6.18 -11.63
N VAL A 203 15.99 -5.60 -12.84
CA VAL A 203 16.67 -6.18 -14.00
C VAL A 203 18.18 -6.15 -13.84
N ASN A 204 18.71 -5.00 -13.45
CA ASN A 204 20.14 -4.69 -13.40
C ASN A 204 20.62 -4.58 -11.95
N LEU A 205 20.76 -5.74 -11.30
CA LEU A 205 21.25 -5.81 -9.93
C LEU A 205 22.69 -5.29 -9.82
N ARG A 206 22.96 -4.58 -8.72
CA ARG A 206 24.28 -4.04 -8.35
C ARG A 206 24.67 -4.59 -6.98
N ALA A 207 25.95 -4.50 -6.62
CA ALA A 207 26.43 -4.94 -5.30
C ALA A 207 25.72 -4.23 -4.12
N LYS A 208 25.22 -3.01 -4.33
CA LYS A 208 24.47 -2.22 -3.35
C LYS A 208 22.93 -2.41 -3.41
N SER A 209 22.41 -3.30 -4.26
CA SER A 209 20.96 -3.55 -4.35
C SER A 209 20.41 -4.06 -3.02
N SER A 210 19.21 -3.58 -2.64
CA SER A 210 18.54 -4.02 -1.42
C SER A 210 18.10 -5.48 -1.51
N SER A 211 17.87 -6.11 -0.35
CA SER A 211 17.36 -7.48 -0.27
C SER A 211 16.05 -7.65 -1.05
N PHE A 212 15.15 -6.66 -0.97
CA PHE A 212 13.90 -6.63 -1.72
C PHE A 212 14.12 -6.84 -3.23
N TRP A 213 15.00 -6.06 -3.86
CA TRP A 213 15.23 -6.14 -5.30
C TRP A 213 15.91 -7.45 -5.71
N ILE A 214 16.79 -8.00 -4.86
CA ILE A 214 17.44 -9.29 -5.12
C ILE A 214 16.42 -10.43 -5.08
N ILE A 215 15.49 -10.42 -4.12
CA ILE A 215 14.42 -11.42 -4.03
C ILE A 215 13.42 -11.22 -5.18
N ALA A 216 13.05 -9.99 -5.51
CA ALA A 216 12.17 -9.69 -6.65
C ALA A 216 12.76 -10.25 -7.97
N LYS A 217 14.07 -10.09 -8.18
CA LYS A 217 14.76 -10.69 -9.34
C LYS A 217 14.76 -12.21 -9.28
N ALA A 218 14.95 -12.83 -8.12
CA ALA A 218 14.84 -14.28 -7.97
C ALA A 218 13.42 -14.80 -8.30
N VAL A 219 12.38 -14.06 -7.90
CA VAL A 219 10.97 -14.36 -8.23
C VAL A 219 10.73 -14.20 -9.73
N ARG A 220 11.28 -13.17 -10.37
CA ARG A 220 11.22 -13.02 -11.83
C ARG A 220 11.85 -14.21 -12.54
N ASP A 221 13.05 -14.60 -12.12
CA ASP A 221 13.73 -15.75 -12.72
C ASP A 221 12.96 -17.06 -12.45
N PHE A 222 12.26 -17.19 -11.32
CA PHE A 222 11.34 -18.31 -11.07
C PHE A 222 10.16 -18.30 -12.04
N ILE A 223 9.52 -17.15 -12.29
CA ILE A 223 8.40 -17.02 -13.22
C ILE A 223 8.80 -17.53 -14.62
N ASP A 224 9.98 -17.15 -15.10
CA ASP A 224 10.47 -17.53 -16.44
C ASP A 224 10.86 -19.01 -16.54
N ASN A 225 11.05 -19.70 -15.41
CA ASN A 225 11.51 -21.09 -15.35
C ASN A 225 10.48 -22.00 -14.66
N GLU A 226 10.62 -22.27 -13.35
CA GLU A 226 9.79 -23.23 -12.61
C GLU A 226 8.32 -22.81 -12.51
N GLY A 227 8.06 -21.50 -12.43
CA GLY A 227 6.74 -20.90 -12.26
C GLY A 227 5.86 -20.92 -13.52
N ARG A 228 6.42 -21.25 -14.69
CA ARG A 228 5.71 -21.34 -15.98
C ARG A 228 4.85 -20.10 -16.27
N GLY A 229 5.40 -18.92 -16.03
CA GLY A 229 4.73 -17.63 -16.24
C GLY A 229 3.86 -17.16 -15.07
N LEU A 230 3.92 -17.81 -13.90
CA LEU A 230 3.14 -17.45 -12.72
C LEU A 230 4.04 -17.22 -11.49
N LEU A 231 3.52 -16.44 -10.54
CA LEU A 231 4.15 -16.22 -9.24
C LEU A 231 4.22 -17.52 -8.40
N PRO A 232 5.14 -17.59 -7.43
CA PRO A 232 5.15 -18.64 -6.41
C PRO A 232 3.78 -18.77 -5.73
N LEU A 233 3.36 -20.00 -5.43
CA LEU A 233 2.07 -20.25 -4.79
C LEU A 233 2.06 -19.70 -3.35
N LYS A 234 0.98 -19.00 -2.97
CA LYS A 234 0.79 -18.49 -1.60
C LYS A 234 0.68 -19.61 -0.55
N GLY A 235 0.06 -20.73 -0.92
CA GLY A 235 -0.06 -21.94 -0.09
C GLY A 235 -1.22 -21.97 0.91
N ASN A 236 -1.92 -20.85 1.12
CA ASN A 236 -3.07 -20.78 2.02
C ASN A 236 -4.38 -21.02 1.27
N LEU A 237 -5.27 -21.79 1.88
CA LEU A 237 -6.65 -22.01 1.40
C LEU A 237 -7.65 -21.32 2.33
N PRO A 238 -8.78 -20.82 1.79
CA PRO A 238 -9.90 -20.37 2.61
C PRO A 238 -10.57 -21.57 3.29
N ASP A 239 -11.30 -21.29 4.38
CA ASP A 239 -12.15 -22.27 5.02
C ASP A 239 -13.29 -22.74 4.09
N MET A 240 -13.74 -23.96 4.28
CA MET A 240 -14.75 -24.61 3.42
C MET A 240 -15.47 -25.75 4.13
N THR A 241 -16.74 -25.94 3.81
CA THR A 241 -17.51 -27.09 4.31
C THR A 241 -16.98 -28.39 3.71
N ALA A 242 -16.24 -29.15 4.52
CA ALA A 242 -15.63 -30.41 4.12
C ALA A 242 -15.36 -31.32 5.32
N ASP A 243 -15.09 -32.58 5.06
CA ASP A 243 -14.56 -33.48 6.09
C ASP A 243 -13.13 -33.05 6.48
N THR A 244 -12.78 -33.23 7.76
CA THR A 244 -11.51 -32.78 8.32
C THR A 244 -10.32 -33.40 7.60
N GLU A 245 -10.38 -34.71 7.30
CA GLU A 245 -9.31 -35.41 6.59
C GLU A 245 -9.16 -34.91 5.14
N LYS A 246 -10.28 -34.71 4.44
CA LYS A 246 -10.30 -34.22 3.05
C LYS A 246 -9.76 -32.79 2.97
N TYR A 247 -10.14 -31.92 3.90
CA TYR A 247 -9.65 -30.55 3.96
C TYR A 247 -8.15 -30.49 4.28
N ILE A 248 -7.67 -31.24 5.29
CA ILE A 248 -6.25 -31.27 5.66
C ILE A 248 -5.41 -31.82 4.51
N ALA A 249 -5.86 -32.88 3.83
CA ALA A 249 -5.16 -33.43 2.67
C ALA A 249 -4.98 -32.38 1.56
N LEU A 250 -6.06 -31.64 1.25
CA LEU A 250 -6.02 -30.56 0.26
C LEU A 250 -5.09 -29.43 0.70
N GLN A 251 -5.17 -28.99 1.96
CA GLN A 251 -4.31 -27.94 2.52
C GLN A 251 -2.83 -28.34 2.46
N GLN A 252 -2.50 -29.59 2.76
CA GLN A 252 -1.13 -30.09 2.68
C GLN A 252 -0.58 -30.09 1.24
N ILE A 253 -1.42 -30.32 0.24
CA ILE A 253 -1.01 -30.25 -1.17
C ILE A 253 -0.56 -28.83 -1.54
N TYR A 254 -1.36 -27.82 -1.18
CA TYR A 254 -1.01 -26.41 -1.42
C TYR A 254 0.22 -25.99 -0.61
N HIS A 255 0.29 -26.38 0.66
CA HIS A 255 1.44 -26.06 1.51
C HIS A 255 2.74 -26.66 0.96
N LYS A 256 2.72 -27.93 0.51
CA LYS A 256 3.88 -28.60 -0.10
C LYS A 256 4.32 -27.92 -1.38
N GLN A 257 3.38 -27.55 -2.25
CA GLN A 257 3.70 -26.83 -3.49
C GLN A 257 4.29 -25.45 -3.19
N ALA A 258 3.68 -24.67 -2.30
CA ALA A 258 4.20 -23.36 -1.90
C ALA A 258 5.61 -23.46 -1.28
N SER A 259 5.86 -24.51 -0.49
CA SER A 259 7.19 -24.77 0.07
C SER A 259 8.23 -25.11 -1.01
N ALA A 260 7.83 -25.89 -2.03
CA ALA A 260 8.70 -26.22 -3.15
C ALA A 260 9.01 -24.99 -4.02
N ASP A 261 8.01 -24.15 -4.29
CA ASP A 261 8.18 -22.89 -5.03
C ASP A 261 9.11 -21.93 -4.27
N ALA A 262 8.90 -21.75 -2.96
CA ALA A 262 9.74 -20.89 -2.13
C ALA A 262 11.20 -21.39 -2.05
N GLU A 263 11.41 -22.70 -2.00
CA GLU A 263 12.74 -23.32 -2.06
C GLU A 263 13.43 -23.08 -3.41
N ALA A 264 12.69 -23.11 -4.53
CA ALA A 264 13.22 -22.77 -5.85
C ALA A 264 13.66 -21.30 -5.91
N VAL A 265 12.83 -20.38 -5.39
CA VAL A 265 13.18 -18.95 -5.28
C VAL A 265 14.40 -18.76 -4.39
N TRP A 266 14.47 -19.44 -3.24
CA TRP A 266 15.61 -19.36 -2.32
C TRP A 266 16.93 -19.76 -2.98
N ARG A 267 16.94 -20.86 -3.74
CA ARG A 267 18.12 -21.28 -4.50
C ARG A 267 18.56 -20.23 -5.52
N ARG A 268 17.62 -19.57 -6.20
CA ARG A 268 17.90 -18.47 -7.12
C ARG A 268 18.47 -17.26 -6.39
N THR A 269 17.90 -16.89 -5.25
CA THR A 269 18.43 -15.82 -4.38
C THR A 269 19.89 -16.09 -3.99
N LEU A 270 20.22 -17.31 -3.57
CA LEU A 270 21.60 -17.70 -3.24
C LEU A 270 22.55 -17.62 -4.44
N GLN A 271 22.08 -17.98 -5.64
CA GLN A 271 22.87 -17.85 -6.86
C GLN A 271 23.16 -16.36 -7.18
N LEU A 272 22.15 -15.50 -7.08
CA LEU A 272 22.29 -14.05 -7.28
C LEU A 272 23.23 -13.42 -6.26
N LEU A 273 23.14 -13.81 -4.99
CA LEU A 273 24.06 -13.32 -3.94
C LEU A 273 25.52 -13.68 -4.26
N ARG A 274 25.78 -14.92 -4.72
CA ARG A 274 27.12 -15.34 -5.15
C ARG A 274 27.63 -14.54 -6.35
N GLN A 275 26.76 -14.27 -7.33
CA GLN A 275 27.12 -13.45 -8.50
C GLN A 275 27.45 -12.00 -8.13
N LEU A 276 26.75 -11.45 -7.13
CA LEU A 276 26.97 -10.10 -6.62
C LEU A 276 28.12 -10.00 -5.62
N GLY A 277 28.76 -11.12 -5.26
CA GLY A 277 29.82 -11.17 -4.25
C GLY A 277 29.34 -10.85 -2.82
N ARG A 278 28.05 -11.02 -2.54
CA ARG A 278 27.47 -10.84 -1.20
C ARG A 278 27.47 -12.16 -0.42
N SER A 279 27.50 -12.08 0.91
CA SER A 279 27.39 -13.27 1.76
C SER A 279 26.05 -13.96 1.54
N SER A 280 26.04 -15.29 1.60
CA SER A 280 24.81 -16.11 1.58
C SER A 280 23.89 -15.78 2.75
N ASP A 281 24.45 -15.26 3.84
CA ASP A 281 23.75 -15.02 5.09
C ASP A 281 23.12 -13.62 5.14
N SER A 282 23.31 -12.82 4.08
CA SER A 282 22.77 -11.45 4.01
C SER A 282 21.25 -11.40 3.81
N ILE A 283 20.66 -12.48 3.30
CA ILE A 283 19.21 -12.65 3.15
C ILE A 283 18.87 -13.99 3.77
N SER A 284 17.86 -14.02 4.64
CA SER A 284 17.47 -15.27 5.30
C SER A 284 16.44 -16.06 4.49
N GLU A 285 16.42 -17.38 4.64
CA GLU A 285 15.39 -18.24 4.03
C GLU A 285 13.97 -17.82 4.49
N LYS A 286 13.84 -17.35 5.75
CA LYS A 286 12.57 -16.87 6.30
C LYS A 286 12.06 -15.64 5.53
N GLU A 287 12.93 -14.71 5.19
CA GLU A 287 12.62 -13.50 4.42
C GLU A 287 12.13 -13.87 3.01
N VAL A 288 12.79 -14.83 2.34
CA VAL A 288 12.37 -15.29 1.01
C VAL A 288 11.03 -16.02 1.05
N LYS A 289 10.80 -16.87 2.06
CA LYS A 289 9.50 -17.52 2.26
C LYS A 289 8.38 -16.52 2.50
N LEU A 290 8.64 -15.48 3.29
CA LEU A 290 7.70 -14.39 3.51
C LEU A 290 7.40 -13.65 2.20
N PHE A 291 8.44 -13.31 1.42
CA PHE A 291 8.28 -12.68 0.11
C PHE A 291 7.43 -13.52 -0.84
N CYS A 292 7.66 -14.83 -0.92
CA CYS A 292 6.88 -15.73 -1.78
C CYS A 292 5.40 -15.75 -1.39
N ARG A 293 5.08 -15.74 -0.08
CA ARG A 293 3.70 -15.69 0.41
C ARG A 293 2.97 -14.42 0.00
N HIS A 294 3.68 -13.30 -0.10
CA HIS A 294 3.12 -11.99 -0.43
C HIS A 294 3.47 -11.50 -1.84
N ALA A 295 4.02 -12.36 -2.70
CA ALA A 295 4.55 -11.99 -4.01
C ALA A 295 3.53 -11.30 -4.92
N ALA A 296 2.25 -11.64 -4.81
CA ALA A 296 1.17 -11.03 -5.57
C ALA A 296 0.83 -9.59 -5.12
N ASN A 297 1.22 -9.21 -3.91
CA ASN A 297 0.82 -7.94 -3.28
C ASN A 297 2.01 -7.06 -2.89
N ILE A 298 3.21 -7.36 -3.40
CA ILE A 298 4.38 -6.50 -3.17
C ILE A 298 4.13 -5.09 -3.69
N TYR A 299 4.72 -4.11 -3.02
CA TYR A 299 4.52 -2.71 -3.32
C TYR A 299 5.83 -1.94 -3.22
N VAL A 300 6.03 -1.02 -4.17
CA VAL A 300 7.16 -0.09 -4.17
C VAL A 300 6.59 1.30 -4.36
N GLU A 301 6.93 2.17 -3.43
CA GLU A 301 6.59 3.58 -3.48
C GLU A 301 7.84 4.40 -3.77
N LYS A 302 7.73 5.35 -4.70
CA LYS A 302 8.78 6.33 -4.98
C LYS A 302 8.20 7.70 -4.67
N GLY A 303 8.66 8.31 -3.58
CA GLY A 303 8.23 9.65 -3.21
C GLY A 303 9.03 10.73 -3.92
N SER A 304 8.70 11.97 -3.59
CA SER A 304 9.38 13.20 -4.03
C SER A 304 10.08 13.88 -2.86
N CYS A 305 11.09 14.69 -3.16
CA CYS A 305 11.77 15.52 -2.17
C CYS A 305 10.94 16.78 -1.91
N ILE A 306 10.63 17.08 -0.64
CA ILE A 306 9.83 18.25 -0.26
C ILE A 306 10.50 19.54 -0.71
N ALA A 307 11.83 19.63 -0.61
CA ALA A 307 12.56 20.82 -1.04
C ALA A 307 12.40 21.13 -2.53
N ASP A 308 12.17 20.11 -3.37
CA ASP A 308 11.97 20.31 -4.81
C ASP A 308 10.62 21.00 -5.06
N GLU A 309 9.60 20.78 -4.23
CA GLU A 309 8.28 21.44 -4.28
C GLU A 309 8.35 22.96 -4.04
N TYR A 310 9.47 23.46 -3.52
CA TYR A 310 9.72 24.88 -3.31
C TYR A 310 10.56 25.51 -4.43
N ASP A 311 11.06 24.72 -5.40
CA ASP A 311 11.79 25.21 -6.56
C ASP A 311 10.91 25.20 -7.84
N PRO A 312 10.50 26.38 -8.36
CA PRO A 312 9.67 26.48 -9.56
C PRO A 312 10.31 25.88 -10.83
N LYS A 313 11.62 25.63 -10.83
CA LYS A 313 12.31 25.02 -11.98
C LYS A 313 12.20 23.50 -12.00
N VAL A 314 11.96 22.90 -10.85
CA VAL A 314 11.97 21.44 -10.66
C VAL A 314 10.54 20.93 -10.51
N PHE A 315 9.70 21.66 -9.78
CA PHE A 315 8.35 21.25 -9.46
C PHE A 315 7.36 21.55 -10.59
N ASP A 316 6.60 20.53 -11.00
CA ASP A 316 5.54 20.69 -11.98
C ASP A 316 4.26 21.23 -11.33
N THR A 317 4.05 22.54 -11.45
CA THR A 317 2.88 23.22 -10.89
C THR A 317 1.57 22.85 -11.60
N ASN A 318 1.62 22.18 -12.75
CA ASN A 318 0.42 21.79 -13.50
C ASN A 318 -0.51 20.89 -12.68
N ILE A 319 0.04 20.02 -11.82
CA ILE A 319 -0.76 19.15 -10.96
C ILE A 319 -1.60 20.00 -9.99
N ILE A 320 -1.02 21.05 -9.42
CA ILE A 320 -1.74 21.98 -8.55
C ILE A 320 -2.82 22.71 -9.36
N VAL A 321 -2.47 23.25 -10.53
CA VAL A 321 -3.41 23.98 -11.41
C VAL A 321 -4.63 23.12 -11.74
N GLN A 322 -4.43 21.88 -12.19
CA GLN A 322 -5.51 20.95 -12.54
C GLN A 322 -6.40 20.62 -11.34
N ASN A 323 -5.80 20.42 -10.16
CA ASN A 323 -6.59 20.14 -8.96
C ASN A 323 -7.39 21.38 -8.50
N LEU A 324 -6.90 22.59 -8.75
CA LEU A 324 -7.60 23.84 -8.41
C LEU A 324 -8.73 24.20 -9.39
N GLU A 325 -8.81 23.58 -10.56
CA GLU A 325 -9.97 23.72 -11.46
C GLU A 325 -11.27 23.26 -10.78
N ASN A 326 -11.16 22.33 -9.83
CA ASN A 326 -12.25 21.96 -8.94
C ASN A 326 -12.24 22.86 -7.68
N PRO A 327 -13.25 23.75 -7.49
CA PRO A 327 -13.32 24.64 -6.33
C PRO A 327 -13.49 23.93 -4.98
N GLU A 328 -13.86 22.65 -4.97
CA GLU A 328 -14.02 21.83 -3.76
C GLU A 328 -12.77 20.99 -3.44
N SER A 329 -11.70 21.12 -4.24
CA SER A 329 -10.47 20.37 -4.04
C SER A 329 -9.75 20.80 -2.76
N MET A 330 -9.35 19.81 -1.96
CA MET A 330 -8.51 20.02 -0.76
C MET A 330 -7.13 20.60 -1.08
N MET A 331 -6.73 20.64 -2.37
CA MET A 331 -5.51 21.30 -2.83
C MET A 331 -5.49 22.79 -2.46
N ILE A 332 -6.66 23.42 -2.31
CA ILE A 332 -6.76 24.81 -1.85
C ILE A 332 -6.01 25.03 -0.53
N TYR A 333 -6.11 24.09 0.40
CA TYR A 333 -5.45 24.19 1.70
C TYR A 333 -3.93 24.07 1.61
N TYR A 334 -3.41 23.30 0.64
CA TYR A 334 -1.98 23.27 0.36
C TYR A 334 -1.48 24.65 -0.08
N VAL A 335 -2.16 25.26 -1.05
CA VAL A 335 -1.82 26.61 -1.53
C VAL A 335 -1.90 27.63 -0.41
N MET A 336 -2.94 27.53 0.42
CA MET A 336 -3.15 28.39 1.58
C MET A 336 -2.01 28.28 2.58
N LEU A 337 -1.58 27.06 2.95
CA LEU A 337 -0.43 26.84 3.83
C LEU A 337 0.88 27.39 3.24
N ARG A 338 1.10 27.22 1.93
CA ARG A 338 2.24 27.83 1.23
C ARG A 338 2.17 29.37 1.24
N GLY A 339 0.98 29.94 1.15
CA GLY A 339 0.75 31.38 1.33
C GLY A 339 1.06 31.87 2.75
N VAL A 340 0.69 31.09 3.77
CA VAL A 340 1.03 31.37 5.18
C VAL A 340 2.55 31.34 5.38
N ASP A 341 3.26 30.40 4.75
CA ASP A 341 4.73 30.35 4.83
C ASP A 341 5.37 31.62 4.23
N LYS A 342 4.87 32.09 3.08
CA LYS A 342 5.32 33.36 2.50
C LYS A 342 4.99 34.56 3.38
N PHE A 343 3.81 34.58 3.98
CA PHE A 343 3.43 35.62 4.92
C PHE A 343 4.37 35.63 6.14
N GLN A 344 4.65 34.48 6.73
CA GLN A 344 5.54 34.36 7.88
C GLN A 344 6.97 34.81 7.52
N ALA A 345 7.44 34.50 6.31
CA ALA A 345 8.74 34.96 5.81
C ALA A 345 8.80 36.49 5.58
N GLU A 346 7.71 37.12 5.13
CA GLU A 346 7.67 38.58 4.90
C GLU A 346 7.44 39.38 6.20
N TYR A 347 6.59 38.90 7.11
CA TYR A 347 6.10 39.67 8.27
C TYR A 347 6.57 39.15 9.64
N ASN A 348 7.21 37.97 9.70
CA ASN A 348 7.64 37.30 10.94
C ASN A 348 6.51 37.07 11.97
N SER A 349 5.27 36.93 11.52
CA SER A 349 4.10 36.61 12.34
C SER A 349 3.16 35.68 11.58
N TYR A 350 2.19 35.08 12.29
CA TYR A 350 1.08 34.39 11.63
C TYR A 350 0.00 35.40 11.19
N PRO A 351 -0.72 35.14 10.08
CA PRO A 351 -1.81 36.02 9.67
C PRO A 351 -2.94 35.98 10.70
N GLY A 352 -3.32 37.15 11.22
CA GLY A 352 -4.39 37.30 12.22
C GLY A 352 -4.04 36.76 13.60
N GLU A 353 -2.76 36.69 13.96
CA GLU A 353 -2.28 36.31 15.30
C GLU A 353 -2.85 37.21 16.42
N PHE A 354 -3.11 38.47 16.10
CA PHE A 354 -3.75 39.43 16.99
C PHE A 354 -5.12 39.87 16.43
N ASP A 355 -6.12 40.01 17.30
CA ASP A 355 -7.51 40.33 16.93
C ASP A 355 -7.63 41.62 16.10
N ASP A 356 -6.78 42.61 16.36
CA ASP A 356 -6.76 43.89 15.63
C ASP A 356 -6.06 43.81 14.26
N GLN A 357 -5.34 42.72 13.99
CA GLN A 357 -4.59 42.51 12.75
C GLN A 357 -5.32 41.64 11.73
N VAL A 358 -6.42 40.98 12.10
CA VAL A 358 -7.18 40.09 11.21
C VAL A 358 -7.57 40.78 9.89
N GLU A 359 -8.23 41.94 9.94
CA GLU A 359 -8.66 42.68 8.75
C GLU A 359 -7.49 43.17 7.87
N PRO A 360 -6.45 43.84 8.42
CA PRO A 360 -5.25 44.18 7.67
C PRO A 360 -4.53 42.97 7.04
N ASP A 361 -4.47 41.85 7.76
CA ASP A 361 -3.71 40.68 7.33
C ASP A 361 -4.41 39.89 6.22
N ILE A 362 -5.74 39.96 6.12
CA ILE A 362 -6.47 39.41 4.96
C ILE A 362 -5.93 39.99 3.65
N VAL A 363 -5.71 41.32 3.60
CA VAL A 363 -5.19 42.00 2.39
C VAL A 363 -3.74 41.60 2.12
N LYS A 364 -2.91 41.51 3.16
CA LYS A 364 -1.51 41.09 3.04
C LYS A 364 -1.39 39.63 2.60
N LEU A 365 -2.12 38.71 3.22
CA LEU A 365 -2.14 37.29 2.86
C LEU A 365 -2.64 37.09 1.43
N LYS A 366 -3.70 37.79 1.02
CA LYS A 366 -4.18 37.80 -0.37
C LYS A 366 -3.10 38.26 -1.34
N THR A 367 -2.28 39.23 -0.96
CA THR A 367 -1.13 39.71 -1.76
C THR A 367 -0.07 38.61 -1.89
N CYS A 368 0.29 37.91 -0.81
CA CYS A 368 1.24 36.78 -0.84
C CYS A 368 0.72 35.65 -1.74
N LEU A 369 -0.56 35.28 -1.60
CA LEU A 369 -1.20 34.23 -2.40
C LEU A 369 -1.26 34.61 -3.90
N THR A 370 -1.56 35.87 -4.21
CA THR A 370 -1.62 36.33 -5.61
C THR A 370 -0.24 36.27 -6.27
N LYS A 371 0.83 36.65 -5.55
CA LYS A 371 2.20 36.49 -6.04
C LYS A 371 2.52 35.02 -6.32
N LEU A 372 2.24 34.14 -5.34
CA LEU A 372 2.50 32.70 -5.44
C LEU A 372 1.77 32.05 -6.62
N LEU A 373 0.47 32.35 -6.78
CA LEU A 373 -0.34 31.81 -7.88
C LEU A 373 0.13 32.33 -9.23
N SER A 374 0.54 33.60 -9.31
CA SER A 374 1.13 34.17 -10.52
C SER A 374 2.44 33.49 -10.90
N GLU A 375 3.28 33.12 -9.92
CA GLU A 375 4.53 32.37 -10.17
C GLU A 375 4.24 30.96 -10.70
N TRP A 376 3.15 30.33 -10.25
CA TRP A 376 2.73 29.00 -10.70
C TRP A 376 1.94 28.99 -12.00
N GLY A 377 1.60 30.16 -12.55
CA GLY A 377 0.74 30.28 -13.73
C GLY A 377 -0.73 29.98 -13.47
N CYS A 378 -1.15 29.99 -12.20
CA CYS A 378 -2.54 29.81 -11.80
C CYS A 378 -3.35 31.12 -11.94
N GLY A 379 -4.64 31.00 -12.22
CA GLY A 379 -5.59 32.10 -12.06
C GLY A 379 -5.81 32.48 -10.59
N PRO A 380 -6.59 33.55 -10.32
CA PRO A 380 -6.95 33.92 -8.96
C PRO A 380 -7.76 32.81 -8.28
N LEU A 381 -7.73 32.78 -6.94
CA LEU A 381 -8.50 31.84 -6.13
C LEU A 381 -10.00 31.98 -6.41
N ALA A 382 -10.71 30.85 -6.43
CA ALA A 382 -12.14 30.83 -6.71
C ALA A 382 -12.98 31.45 -5.57
N LYS A 383 -12.50 31.38 -4.32
CA LYS A 383 -13.20 31.89 -3.13
C LYS A 383 -12.22 32.58 -2.18
N ASP A 384 -12.55 33.82 -1.80
CA ASP A 384 -11.78 34.57 -0.81
C ASP A 384 -12.04 34.08 0.63
N ASP A 385 -13.13 33.34 0.86
CA ASP A 385 -13.55 32.84 2.18
C ASP A 385 -12.44 32.06 2.92
N TYR A 386 -11.61 31.32 2.18
CA TYR A 386 -10.47 30.58 2.76
C TYR A 386 -9.38 31.50 3.33
N VAL A 387 -9.19 32.68 2.74
CA VAL A 387 -8.22 33.69 3.22
C VAL A 387 -8.71 34.29 4.52
N HIS A 388 -10.00 34.61 4.59
CA HIS A 388 -10.64 35.09 5.82
C HIS A 388 -10.55 34.04 6.94
N GLU A 389 -10.86 32.79 6.63
CA GLU A 389 -10.84 31.71 7.63
C GLU A 389 -9.42 31.41 8.13
N LEU A 390 -8.39 31.48 7.26
CA LEU A 390 -7.00 31.35 7.70
C LEU A 390 -6.56 32.48 8.65
N CYS A 391 -6.92 33.74 8.34
CA CYS A 391 -6.61 34.86 9.24
C CYS A 391 -7.36 34.71 10.56
N ARG A 392 -8.59 34.18 10.52
CA ARG A 392 -9.37 33.87 11.72
C ARG A 392 -8.73 32.77 12.58
N PHE A 393 -7.99 31.84 11.99
CA PHE A 393 -7.25 30.84 12.77
C PHE A 393 -6.11 31.44 13.58
N GLY A 394 -5.52 32.56 13.16
CA GLY A 394 -4.51 33.30 13.92
C GLY A 394 -3.29 32.48 14.33
N GLY A 395 -2.89 31.48 13.54
CA GLY A 395 -1.78 30.59 13.90
C GLY A 395 -2.12 29.54 14.97
N ALA A 396 -3.38 29.40 15.38
CA ALA A 396 -3.75 28.52 16.48
C ALA A 396 -3.53 27.03 16.17
N GLU A 397 -3.00 26.29 17.13
CA GLU A 397 -2.89 24.83 17.10
C GLU A 397 -3.95 24.22 18.02
N LEU A 398 -5.03 23.71 17.43
CA LEU A 398 -6.12 23.11 18.19
C LEU A 398 -5.75 21.69 18.64
N HIS A 399 -5.91 21.42 19.94
CA HIS A 399 -5.54 20.12 20.53
C HIS A 399 -6.23 18.94 19.85
N SER A 400 -7.53 19.03 19.54
CA SER A 400 -8.28 17.95 18.88
C SER A 400 -7.74 17.63 17.48
N ILE A 401 -7.33 18.66 16.73
CA ILE A 401 -6.79 18.50 15.38
C ILE A 401 -5.38 17.94 15.44
N SER A 402 -4.58 18.41 16.39
CA SER A 402 -3.24 17.89 16.66
C SER A 402 -3.27 16.44 17.14
N ALA A 403 -4.24 16.06 17.96
CA ALA A 403 -4.43 14.69 18.41
C ALA A 403 -4.83 13.76 17.25
N PHE A 404 -5.73 14.21 16.36
CA PHE A 404 -6.08 13.48 15.14
C PHE A 404 -4.85 13.28 14.24
N LEU A 405 -4.10 14.35 13.97
CA LEU A 405 -2.89 14.31 13.16
C LEU A 405 -1.81 13.42 13.79
N GLY A 406 -1.64 13.49 15.12
CA GLY A 406 -0.69 12.67 15.86
C GLY A 406 -0.97 11.17 15.73
N GLY A 407 -2.25 10.77 15.76
CA GLY A 407 -2.65 9.38 15.51
C GLY A 407 -2.31 8.90 14.09
N LEU A 408 -2.59 9.74 13.09
CA LEU A 408 -2.27 9.44 11.69
C LEU A 408 -0.75 9.34 11.48
N ALA A 409 -0.02 10.35 11.94
CA ALA A 409 1.43 10.45 11.79
C ALA A 409 2.16 9.30 12.50
N ALA A 410 1.70 8.90 13.69
CA ALA A 410 2.24 7.75 14.40
C ALA A 410 2.04 6.45 13.60
N GLN A 411 0.85 6.24 13.04
CA GLN A 411 0.58 5.05 12.23
C GLN A 411 1.44 5.02 10.96
N GLU A 412 1.57 6.12 10.23
CA GLU A 412 2.44 6.19 9.05
C GLU A 412 3.91 5.97 9.40
N THR A 413 4.36 6.49 10.55
CA THR A 413 5.71 6.24 11.07
C THR A 413 5.94 4.76 11.35
N ILE A 414 4.95 4.08 11.95
CA ILE A 414 5.03 2.63 12.19
C ILE A 414 5.16 1.87 10.87
N LYS A 415 4.37 2.21 9.84
CA LYS A 415 4.46 1.57 8.52
C LYS A 415 5.85 1.69 7.91
N LEU A 416 6.45 2.87 7.99
CA LEU A 416 7.80 3.13 7.50
C LEU A 416 8.87 2.31 8.25
N ILE A 417 8.71 2.14 9.57
CA ILE A 417 9.65 1.37 10.41
C ILE A 417 9.51 -0.13 10.15
N THR A 418 8.28 -0.65 10.10
CA THR A 418 8.02 -2.09 9.97
C THR A 418 8.12 -2.58 8.53
N ASN A 419 8.04 -1.68 7.54
CA ASN A 419 7.85 -2.02 6.13
C ASN A 419 6.61 -2.90 5.90
N GLN A 420 5.56 -2.62 6.67
CA GLN A 420 4.25 -3.27 6.57
C GLN A 420 3.16 -2.24 6.30
N TYR A 421 2.13 -2.65 5.57
CA TYR A 421 1.07 -1.81 5.01
C TYR A 421 1.58 -0.76 4.02
N LYS A 422 0.65 -0.20 3.24
CA LYS A 422 0.97 0.89 2.31
C LYS A 422 0.93 2.23 3.06
N PRO A 423 2.01 3.03 3.03
CA PRO A 423 1.94 4.37 3.57
C PRO A 423 1.10 5.28 2.67
N VAL A 424 0.72 6.43 3.22
CA VAL A 424 0.10 7.52 2.45
C VAL A 424 1.09 7.99 1.39
N HIS A 425 0.65 8.00 0.13
CA HIS A 425 1.49 8.51 -0.93
C HIS A 425 1.53 10.03 -0.90
N ASN A 426 2.70 10.57 -0.53
CA ASN A 426 3.07 11.96 -0.68
C ASN A 426 2.39 12.93 0.32
N THR A 427 1.26 13.57 -0.02
CA THR A 427 0.64 14.63 0.78
C THR A 427 -0.77 14.26 1.22
N PHE A 428 -1.09 14.43 2.51
CA PHE A 428 -2.42 14.28 3.06
C PHE A 428 -2.89 15.57 3.72
N ILE A 429 -4.15 15.92 3.47
CA ILE A 429 -4.80 17.12 3.99
C ILE A 429 -6.14 16.73 4.57
N TYR A 430 -6.44 17.23 5.75
CA TYR A 430 -7.73 17.09 6.41
C TYR A 430 -8.26 18.44 6.84
N ASP A 431 -9.53 18.68 6.53
CA ASP A 431 -10.31 19.82 6.97
C ASP A 431 -11.33 19.36 8.00
N ALA A 432 -11.12 19.76 9.25
CA ALA A 432 -11.99 19.39 10.35
C ALA A 432 -13.33 20.12 10.34
N ALA A 433 -13.44 21.27 9.67
CA ALA A 433 -14.70 22.01 9.59
C ALA A 433 -15.73 21.24 8.75
N THR A 434 -15.27 20.57 7.69
CA THR A 434 -16.10 19.74 6.81
C THR A 434 -15.97 18.24 7.09
N SER A 435 -15.01 17.84 7.93
CA SER A 435 -14.64 16.44 8.19
C SER A 435 -14.27 15.67 6.91
N TYR A 436 -13.66 16.35 5.95
CA TYR A 436 -13.24 15.77 4.68
C TYR A 436 -11.71 15.76 4.57
N SER A 437 -11.16 14.76 3.88
CA SER A 437 -9.71 14.64 3.64
C SER A 437 -9.41 14.32 2.18
N GLY A 438 -8.22 14.72 1.74
CA GLY A 438 -7.70 14.44 0.41
C GLY A 438 -6.25 14.00 0.49
N THR A 439 -5.85 13.10 -0.43
CA THR A 439 -4.45 12.72 -0.64
C THR A 439 -4.02 13.17 -2.03
N PHE A 440 -2.85 13.78 -2.12
CA PHE A 440 -2.31 14.34 -3.35
C PHE A 440 -0.90 13.81 -3.60
N SER A 441 -0.62 13.51 -4.87
CA SER A 441 0.68 13.01 -5.33
C SER A 441 1.22 13.94 -6.39
N PHE A 442 2.35 14.58 -6.10
CA PHE A 442 3.08 15.47 -7.01
C PHE A 442 4.59 15.44 -6.82
#